data_AF-G0WB04-F1
#
_entry.id   AF-G0WB04-F1
#
_cell.length_a   1.000
_cell.length_b   1.000
_cell.length_c   1.000
_cell.angle_alpha   90.00
_cell.angle_beta   90.00
_cell.angle_gamma   90.00
#
_symmetry.space_group_name_H-M   'P 1'
#
loop_
_entity.id
_entity.type
_entity.pdbx_description
1 polymer ?
#
loop_
_entity_poly.entity_id
_entity_poly.type
_entity_poly.pdbx_seq_one_letter_code
_entity_poly.pdbx_strand_id
1 'polypeptide(L)'
;MATYKLLSPKSFVTLLQTETNSRIIPIDATWYLPNLKRDGHEEFLTQERIPRALYFDIDGIKDRESPYPHMAPSLSTFNKAMSQLGVRRDDILVVYDRIGNFSAPRCAWTLALFGHPTIYLLNNFNVYKKEGYPLDTTTISKDSPYHETNYASDVDLSKQEIVPYDQMFQLVQNDALAKEYNVFDARALGRFEGKDPEPRPGLPSGHIKGAQPLPFTEVLDSNDKTYPEDEVKMNVKLQDAFRKLNNQFDPKKPTICMCGTGVTGAIIKNALEISGVPNVKLYDGSWTEWALKAGDDSSLIAKNRE
;
A
#
# COMPACT_ATOMS: atom_id res chain seq x y z
N MET A 1 -6.68 -15.07 -4.23
CA MET A 1 -7.21 -14.73 -2.90
C MET A 1 -6.30 -13.67 -2.30
N ALA A 2 -6.85 -12.65 -1.66
CA ALA A 2 -6.05 -11.60 -1.01
C ALA A 2 -5.06 -12.24 -0.02
N THR A 3 -3.81 -11.82 -0.08
CA THR A 3 -2.70 -12.37 0.71
C THR A 3 -2.68 -11.87 2.16
N TYR A 4 -3.52 -10.88 2.47
CA TYR A 4 -3.82 -10.38 3.82
C TYR A 4 -5.30 -10.01 3.92
N LYS A 5 -5.84 -9.94 5.14
CA LYS A 5 -7.26 -9.69 5.40
C LYS A 5 -7.50 -8.37 6.10
N LEU A 6 -8.61 -7.72 5.80
CA LEU A 6 -9.07 -6.57 6.55
C LEU A 6 -9.55 -7.02 7.95
N LEU A 7 -9.26 -6.22 8.98
CA LEU A 7 -9.65 -6.50 10.36
C LEU A 7 -10.21 -5.25 11.01
N SER A 8 -11.48 -5.29 11.42
CA SER A 8 -12.08 -4.17 12.15
C SER A 8 -11.48 -4.03 13.55
N PRO A 9 -11.41 -2.82 14.14
CA PRO A 9 -10.92 -2.62 15.50
C PRO A 9 -11.59 -3.52 16.54
N LYS A 10 -12.91 -3.70 16.48
CA LYS A 10 -13.65 -4.64 17.32
C LYS A 10 -13.17 -6.09 17.16
N SER A 11 -12.95 -6.52 15.91
CA SER A 11 -12.47 -7.87 15.62
C SER A 11 -11.03 -8.07 16.08
N PHE A 12 -10.19 -7.04 15.96
CA PHE A 12 -8.82 -7.06 16.47
C PHE A 12 -8.79 -7.21 18.00
N VAL A 13 -9.63 -6.48 18.73
CA VAL A 13 -9.72 -6.60 20.19
C VAL A 13 -10.27 -7.96 20.61
N THR A 14 -11.21 -8.51 19.85
CA THR A 14 -11.68 -9.89 20.05
C THR A 14 -10.53 -10.88 19.84
N LEU A 15 -9.75 -10.71 18.77
CA LEU A 15 -8.59 -11.54 18.46
C LEU A 15 -7.53 -11.49 19.58
N LEU A 16 -7.27 -10.32 20.17
CA LEU A 16 -6.39 -10.17 21.32
C LEU A 16 -6.85 -10.96 22.56
N GLN A 17 -8.15 -11.23 22.69
CA GLN A 17 -8.72 -11.97 23.82
C GLN A 17 -8.81 -13.48 23.57
N THR A 18 -8.95 -13.89 22.31
CA THR A 18 -9.23 -15.29 21.94
C THR A 18 -8.01 -16.04 21.41
N GLU A 19 -7.03 -15.35 20.85
CA GLU A 19 -5.79 -15.98 20.38
C GLU A 19 -4.91 -16.41 21.57
N THR A 20 -4.44 -17.65 21.53
CA THR A 20 -3.68 -18.27 22.62
C THR A 20 -2.43 -18.99 22.15
N ASN A 21 -2.30 -19.27 20.86
CA ASN A 21 -1.21 -20.05 20.27
C ASN A 21 -0.13 -19.16 19.65
N SER A 22 -0.55 -18.05 19.02
CA SER A 22 0.34 -17.15 18.31
C SER A 22 0.44 -15.78 18.97
N ARG A 23 1.60 -15.14 18.86
CA ARG A 23 1.77 -13.76 19.31
C ARG A 23 1.13 -12.82 18.28
N ILE A 24 0.30 -11.90 18.74
CA ILE A 24 -0.26 -10.84 17.90
C ILE A 24 0.65 -9.62 17.98
N ILE A 25 1.11 -9.15 16.82
CA ILE A 25 2.05 -8.04 16.66
C ILE A 25 1.36 -6.92 15.89
N PRO A 26 0.94 -5.85 16.58
CA PRO A 26 0.58 -4.62 15.90
C PRO A 26 1.82 -4.04 15.20
N ILE A 27 1.65 -3.59 13.96
CA ILE A 27 2.70 -2.97 13.17
C ILE A 27 2.25 -1.56 12.81
N ASP A 28 2.91 -0.57 13.41
CA ASP A 28 2.78 0.82 12.98
C ASP A 28 3.62 1.03 11.73
N ALA A 29 2.97 1.14 10.58
CA ALA A 29 3.59 1.43 9.30
C ALA A 29 3.37 2.89 8.89
N THR A 30 3.24 3.79 9.86
CA THR A 30 2.99 5.22 9.58
C THR A 30 4.10 5.81 8.74
N TRP A 31 3.70 6.36 7.60
CA TRP A 31 4.58 7.10 6.71
C TRP A 31 3.84 8.31 6.17
N TYR A 32 4.51 9.47 6.16
CA TYR A 32 3.96 10.72 5.66
C TYR A 32 4.62 11.11 4.35
N LEU A 33 3.86 11.79 3.49
CA LEU A 33 4.44 12.46 2.34
C LEU A 33 5.44 13.54 2.81
N PRO A 34 6.58 13.72 2.11
CA PRO A 34 7.61 14.68 2.53
C PRO A 34 7.12 16.11 2.74
N ASN A 35 6.07 16.52 2.03
CA ASN A 35 5.51 17.87 2.12
C ASN A 35 4.66 18.12 3.38
N LEU A 36 4.25 17.07 4.12
CA LEU A 36 3.46 17.21 5.34
C LEU A 36 4.29 17.64 6.55
N LYS A 37 5.63 17.60 6.46
CA LYS A 37 6.56 17.94 7.55
C LYS A 37 6.22 17.24 8.88
N ARG A 38 5.81 15.98 8.78
CA ARG A 38 5.56 15.08 9.92
C ARG A 38 6.48 13.88 9.79
N ASP A 39 6.89 13.34 10.94
CA ASP A 39 7.79 12.21 11.02
C ASP A 39 7.05 11.02 11.64
N GLY A 40 6.82 9.97 10.85
CA GLY A 40 6.10 8.77 11.30
C GLY A 40 6.85 8.01 12.39
N HIS A 41 8.18 8.02 12.34
CA HIS A 41 9.04 7.35 13.30
C HIS A 41 9.07 8.10 14.63
N GLU A 42 9.25 9.42 14.59
CA GLU A 42 9.18 10.26 15.79
C GLU A 42 7.81 10.12 16.47
N GLU A 43 6.72 10.15 15.71
CA GLU A 43 5.38 9.98 16.25
C GLU A 43 5.16 8.59 16.82
N PHE A 44 5.68 7.53 16.19
CA PHE A 44 5.67 6.19 16.78
C PHE A 44 6.37 6.17 18.13
N LEU A 45 7.54 6.79 18.27
CA LEU A 45 8.32 6.78 19.50
C LEU A 45 7.71 7.65 20.62
N THR A 46 7.05 8.75 20.26
CA THR A 46 6.66 9.80 21.21
C THR A 46 5.16 9.90 21.47
N GLN A 47 4.30 9.41 20.56
CA GLN A 47 2.85 9.49 20.66
C GLN A 47 2.21 8.13 20.92
N GLU A 48 0.88 8.12 21.06
CA GLU A 48 0.12 6.92 21.35
C GLU A 48 0.17 5.91 20.21
N ARG A 49 0.36 4.63 20.53
CA ARG A 49 0.42 3.51 19.57
C ARG A 49 -0.46 2.36 20.08
N ILE A 50 -0.70 1.35 19.25
CA ILE A 50 -1.33 0.12 19.75
C ILE A 50 -0.34 -0.58 20.71
N PRO A 51 -0.78 -1.10 21.87
CA PRO A 51 0.12 -1.74 22.83
C PRO A 51 0.99 -2.82 22.20
N ARG A 52 2.28 -2.80 22.54
CA ARG A 52 3.30 -3.73 22.01
C ARG A 52 3.50 -3.64 20.49
N ALA A 53 3.12 -2.53 19.87
CA ALA A 53 3.41 -2.30 18.46
C ALA A 53 4.93 -2.22 18.22
N LEU A 54 5.34 -2.65 17.03
CA LEU A 54 6.63 -2.29 16.44
C LEU A 54 6.41 -1.30 15.29
N TYR A 55 7.46 -0.61 14.89
CA TYR A 55 7.46 0.29 13.75
C TYR A 55 8.02 -0.40 12.51
N PHE A 56 7.27 -0.37 11.41
CA PHE A 56 7.74 -0.77 10.10
C PHE A 56 8.11 0.48 9.31
N ASP A 57 9.42 0.74 9.23
CA ASP A 57 9.93 1.86 8.45
C ASP A 57 9.85 1.56 6.94
N ILE A 58 8.84 2.12 6.26
CA ILE A 58 8.67 1.98 4.80
C ILE A 58 9.86 2.55 4.02
N ASP A 59 10.54 3.56 4.57
CA ASP A 59 11.74 4.12 3.94
C ASP A 59 13.01 3.34 4.28
N GLY A 60 13.02 2.61 5.40
CA GLY A 60 14.12 1.75 5.81
C GLY A 60 14.08 0.36 5.18
N ILE A 61 12.88 -0.21 4.98
CA ILE A 61 12.60 -1.57 4.50
C ILE A 61 12.14 -1.51 3.04
N LYS A 62 13.07 -1.13 2.17
CA LYS A 62 12.90 -0.99 0.72
C LYS A 62 14.15 -1.47 -0.02
N ASP A 63 14.09 -1.52 -1.35
CA ASP A 63 15.31 -1.61 -2.16
C ASP A 63 16.07 -0.28 -2.09
N ARG A 64 17.26 -0.34 -1.49
CA ARG A 64 18.14 0.82 -1.27
C ARG A 64 19.06 1.09 -2.46
N GLU A 65 19.20 0.14 -3.38
CA GLU A 65 20.01 0.29 -4.59
C GLU A 65 19.20 0.94 -5.71
N SER A 66 17.87 0.83 -5.67
CA SER A 66 16.99 1.50 -6.60
C SER A 66 17.06 3.03 -6.45
N PRO A 67 17.17 3.79 -7.56
CA PRO A 67 17.02 5.25 -7.55
C PRO A 67 15.55 5.68 -7.38
N TYR A 68 14.60 4.75 -7.51
CA TYR A 68 13.18 4.99 -7.38
C TYR A 68 12.69 4.78 -5.95
N PRO A 69 11.73 5.58 -5.49
CA PRO A 69 11.26 5.56 -4.12
C PRO A 69 10.41 4.34 -3.78
N HIS A 70 10.53 3.87 -2.54
CA HIS A 70 9.71 2.83 -1.92
C HIS A 70 9.64 1.49 -2.64
N MET A 71 10.54 1.22 -3.60
CA MET A 71 10.62 -0.08 -4.27
C MET A 71 10.69 -1.23 -3.26
N ALA A 72 10.00 -2.32 -3.54
CA ALA A 72 9.96 -3.49 -2.69
C ALA A 72 11.40 -3.96 -2.38
N PRO A 73 11.72 -4.28 -1.12
CA PRO A 73 13.05 -4.76 -0.76
C PRO A 73 13.35 -6.10 -1.43
N SER A 74 14.62 -6.50 -1.45
CA SER A 74 14.94 -7.91 -1.74
C SER A 74 14.49 -8.82 -0.58
N LEU A 75 14.28 -10.11 -0.85
CA LEU A 75 13.94 -11.10 0.17
C LEU A 75 14.94 -11.10 1.34
N SER A 76 16.24 -10.94 1.05
CA SER A 76 17.28 -10.87 2.09
C SER A 76 17.16 -9.63 2.96
N THR A 77 16.88 -8.46 2.36
CA THR A 77 16.68 -7.21 3.09
C THR A 77 15.42 -7.29 3.96
N PHE A 78 14.35 -7.87 3.43
CA PHE A 78 13.12 -8.11 4.17
C PHE A 78 13.34 -9.05 5.37
N ASN A 79 13.95 -10.22 5.16
CA ASN A 79 14.22 -11.19 6.23
C ASN A 79 15.08 -10.59 7.34
N LYS A 80 16.10 -9.80 6.98
CA LYS A 80 16.95 -9.08 7.93
C LYS A 80 16.14 -8.07 8.75
N ALA A 81 15.30 -7.26 8.11
CA ALA A 81 14.47 -6.28 8.80
C ALA A 81 13.48 -6.94 9.77
N MET A 82 12.79 -8.00 9.34
CA MET A 82 11.85 -8.75 10.19
C MET A 82 12.56 -9.38 11.39
N SER A 83 13.78 -9.90 11.18
CA SER A 83 14.63 -10.43 12.25
C SER A 83 15.00 -9.36 13.28
N GLN A 84 15.43 -8.18 12.82
CA GLN A 84 15.80 -7.05 13.68
C GLN A 84 14.61 -6.50 14.48
N LEU A 85 13.43 -6.48 13.86
CA LEU A 85 12.17 -6.10 14.51
C LEU A 85 11.64 -7.17 15.47
N GLY A 86 12.27 -8.35 15.51
CA GLY A 86 11.90 -9.43 16.42
C GLY A 86 10.63 -10.17 16.02
N VAL A 87 10.28 -10.15 14.73
CA VAL A 87 9.12 -10.85 14.15
C VAL A 87 9.45 -12.34 13.99
N ARG A 88 8.48 -13.22 14.23
CA ARG A 88 8.56 -14.66 14.00
C ARG A 88 7.60 -15.06 12.90
N ARG A 89 7.84 -16.22 12.28
CA ARG A 89 7.01 -16.72 11.17
C ARG A 89 5.58 -17.09 11.60
N ASP A 90 5.39 -17.41 12.87
CA ASP A 90 4.12 -17.78 13.49
C ASP A 90 3.39 -16.60 14.16
N ASP A 91 3.94 -15.39 14.06
CA ASP A 91 3.25 -14.19 14.52
C ASP A 91 2.00 -13.92 13.68
N ILE A 92 1.01 -13.30 14.31
CA ILE A 92 -0.13 -12.67 13.63
C ILE A 92 0.17 -11.18 13.54
N LEU A 93 0.41 -10.68 12.32
CA LEU A 93 0.73 -9.27 12.13
C LEU A 93 -0.55 -8.47 11.89
N VAL A 94 -0.71 -7.35 12.61
CA VAL A 94 -1.85 -6.44 12.47
C VAL A 94 -1.33 -5.06 12.11
N VAL A 95 -1.31 -4.74 10.83
CA VAL A 95 -0.71 -3.53 10.29
C VAL A 95 -1.68 -2.36 10.36
N TYR A 96 -1.19 -1.19 10.77
CA TYR A 96 -1.95 0.05 10.81
C TYR A 96 -1.06 1.25 10.49
N ASP A 97 -1.67 2.42 10.30
CA ASP A 97 -0.97 3.70 10.21
C ASP A 97 -1.82 4.82 10.82
N ARG A 98 -1.20 5.95 11.18
CA ARG A 98 -1.85 7.10 11.82
C ARG A 98 -2.72 7.95 10.90
N ILE A 99 -2.63 7.77 9.58
CA ILE A 99 -3.41 8.55 8.60
C ILE A 99 -4.78 7.89 8.37
N GLY A 100 -4.82 6.56 8.49
CA GLY A 100 -5.92 5.69 8.12
C GLY A 100 -5.74 5.15 6.70
N ASN A 101 -5.35 3.88 6.60
CA ASN A 101 -5.22 3.14 5.33
C ASN A 101 -4.43 3.88 4.24
N PHE A 102 -3.32 4.53 4.62
CA PHE A 102 -2.46 5.24 3.69
C PHE A 102 -1.21 4.44 3.35
N SER A 103 -0.42 4.13 4.37
CA SER A 103 0.87 3.45 4.25
C SER A 103 0.81 2.02 4.78
N ALA A 104 -0.14 1.71 5.67
CA ALA A 104 -0.41 0.38 6.16
C ALA A 104 -0.73 -0.64 5.06
N PRO A 105 -1.52 -0.31 4.00
CA PRO A 105 -1.74 -1.24 2.90
C PRO A 105 -0.45 -1.61 2.16
N ARG A 106 0.49 -0.67 2.03
CA ARG A 106 1.81 -0.93 1.44
C ARG A 106 2.61 -1.90 2.31
N CYS A 107 2.66 -1.70 3.62
CA CYS A 107 3.35 -2.61 4.53
C CYS A 107 2.71 -4.01 4.54
N ALA A 108 1.37 -4.10 4.63
CA ALA A 108 0.65 -5.38 4.56
C ALA A 108 0.93 -6.12 3.25
N TRP A 109 0.92 -5.41 2.12
CA TRP A 109 1.31 -5.96 0.83
C TRP A 109 2.76 -6.43 0.80
N THR A 110 3.72 -5.68 1.34
CA THR A 110 5.14 -6.10 1.40
C THR A 110 5.32 -7.35 2.26
N LEU A 111 4.64 -7.45 3.41
CA LEU A 111 4.68 -8.64 4.26
C LEU A 111 4.14 -9.88 3.52
N ALA A 112 3.06 -9.69 2.75
CA ALA A 112 2.46 -10.72 1.93
C ALA A 112 3.33 -11.13 0.73
N LEU A 113 4.01 -10.17 0.10
CA LEU A 113 4.93 -10.39 -1.01
C LEU A 113 6.01 -11.43 -0.65
N PHE A 114 6.46 -11.38 0.60
CA PHE A 114 7.44 -12.32 1.16
C PHE A 114 6.82 -13.38 2.05
N GLY A 115 5.53 -13.67 1.84
CA GLY A 115 4.85 -14.83 2.37
C GLY A 115 4.70 -14.88 3.89
N HIS A 116 4.55 -13.74 4.58
CA HIS A 116 4.15 -13.79 6.00
C HIS A 116 2.78 -14.49 6.17
N PRO A 117 2.62 -15.52 7.02
CA PRO A 117 1.46 -16.42 6.92
C PRO A 117 0.15 -15.78 7.34
N THR A 118 0.17 -14.98 8.41
CA THR A 118 -1.04 -14.37 8.97
C THR A 118 -0.87 -12.87 9.08
N ILE A 119 -1.46 -12.14 8.13
CA ILE A 119 -1.41 -10.69 8.06
C ILE A 119 -2.83 -10.14 8.05
N TYR A 120 -3.06 -9.18 8.92
CA TYR A 120 -4.24 -8.35 8.95
C TYR A 120 -3.88 -6.90 8.69
N LEU A 121 -4.73 -6.20 7.94
CA LEU A 121 -4.75 -4.76 7.84
C LEU A 121 -5.86 -4.23 8.75
N LEU A 122 -5.48 -3.53 9.82
CA LEU A 122 -6.44 -2.89 10.72
C LEU A 122 -7.21 -1.81 9.96
N ASN A 123 -8.54 -1.79 10.13
CA ASN A 123 -9.42 -0.86 9.43
C ASN A 123 -10.15 0.11 10.38
N ASN A 124 -9.50 1.11 10.94
CA ASN A 124 -8.08 1.46 10.91
C ASN A 124 -7.70 2.05 12.28
N PHE A 125 -6.48 2.55 12.44
CA PHE A 125 -6.05 3.14 13.71
C PHE A 125 -6.91 4.33 14.16
N ASN A 126 -7.43 5.13 13.23
CA ASN A 126 -8.30 6.27 13.55
C ASN A 126 -9.58 5.79 14.23
N VAL A 127 -10.21 4.74 13.68
CA VAL A 127 -11.40 4.13 14.28
C VAL A 127 -11.05 3.44 15.60
N TYR A 128 -9.93 2.72 15.66
CA TYR A 128 -9.46 2.07 16.88
C TYR A 128 -9.30 3.06 18.04
N LYS A 129 -8.67 4.21 17.78
CA LYS A 129 -8.52 5.32 18.73
C LYS A 129 -9.85 5.96 19.09
N LYS A 130 -10.72 6.23 18.10
CA LYS A 130 -12.03 6.84 18.30
C LYS A 130 -12.97 5.98 19.16
N GLU A 131 -12.91 4.66 19.02
CA GLU A 131 -13.68 3.71 19.82
C GLU A 131 -13.12 3.50 21.24
N GLY A 132 -12.00 4.14 21.58
CA GLY A 132 -11.45 4.13 22.93
C GLY A 132 -10.77 2.82 23.33
N TYR A 133 -10.31 2.04 22.35
CA TYR A 133 -9.54 0.82 22.65
C TYR A 133 -8.16 1.14 23.25
N PRO A 134 -7.53 0.16 23.94
CA PRO A 134 -6.27 0.40 24.66
C PRO A 134 -5.16 0.95 23.76
N LEU A 135 -4.50 2.01 24.23
CA LEU A 135 -3.36 2.63 23.59
C LEU A 135 -2.18 2.66 24.57
N ASP A 136 -0.99 2.44 24.05
CA ASP A 136 0.26 2.70 24.75
C ASP A 136 0.70 4.14 24.47
N THR A 137 0.71 4.97 25.50
CA THR A 137 1.09 6.39 25.44
C THR A 137 2.49 6.66 25.97
N THR A 138 3.27 5.60 26.28
CA THR A 138 4.62 5.75 26.80
C THR A 138 5.59 6.23 25.71
N THR A 139 6.55 7.08 26.05
CA THR A 139 7.66 7.38 25.16
C THR A 139 8.65 6.23 25.16
N ILE A 140 9.04 5.74 23.99
CA ILE A 140 10.01 4.66 23.81
C ILE A 140 11.18 5.13 22.94
N SER A 141 12.28 4.37 22.93
CA SER A 141 13.50 4.69 22.20
C SER A 141 13.91 3.61 21.19
N LYS A 142 13.03 2.64 20.95
CA LYS A 142 13.28 1.49 20.07
C LYS A 142 12.08 1.27 19.15
N ASP A 143 12.38 0.83 17.94
CA ASP A 143 11.37 0.52 16.91
C ASP A 143 10.58 -0.75 17.24
N SER A 144 11.08 -1.58 18.15
CA SER A 144 10.43 -2.81 18.56
C SER A 144 10.64 -3.08 20.05
N PRO A 145 9.60 -3.53 20.78
CA PRO A 145 9.73 -4.04 22.14
C PRO A 145 10.24 -5.49 22.18
N TYR A 146 10.49 -6.11 21.02
CA TYR A 146 10.86 -7.52 20.92
C TYR A 146 12.37 -7.70 20.73
N HIS A 147 12.89 -8.83 21.22
CA HIS A 147 14.26 -9.24 20.91
C HIS A 147 14.35 -9.70 19.45
N GLU A 148 15.52 -9.49 18.85
CA GLU A 148 15.81 -10.00 17.51
C GLU A 148 15.54 -11.51 17.41
N THR A 149 15.08 -11.93 16.24
CA THR A 149 14.72 -13.31 15.92
C THR A 149 15.52 -13.80 14.72
N ASN A 150 15.34 -15.08 14.36
CA ASN A 150 15.85 -15.65 13.11
C ASN A 150 14.72 -15.72 12.08
N TYR A 151 14.10 -14.59 11.74
CA TYR A 151 13.04 -14.57 10.74
C TYR A 151 13.60 -14.95 9.37
N ALA A 152 13.08 -16.03 8.79
CA ALA A 152 13.45 -16.48 7.45
C ALA A 152 12.19 -16.86 6.66
N SER A 153 11.95 -16.13 5.58
CA SER A 153 11.06 -16.55 4.50
C SER A 153 11.88 -17.04 3.31
N ASP A 154 11.37 -18.08 2.66
CA ASP A 154 11.82 -18.63 1.38
C ASP A 154 10.85 -18.29 0.22
N VAL A 155 9.81 -17.50 0.52
CA VAL A 155 8.78 -17.09 -0.43
C VAL A 155 9.11 -15.71 -1.00
N ASP A 156 9.08 -15.58 -2.32
CA ASP A 156 9.16 -14.31 -3.04
C ASP A 156 8.11 -14.31 -4.17
N LEU A 157 7.05 -13.51 -3.98
CA LEU A 157 5.93 -13.38 -4.92
C LEU A 157 6.10 -12.20 -5.89
N SER A 158 7.29 -11.60 -5.98
CA SER A 158 7.52 -10.41 -6.81
C SER A 158 7.10 -10.59 -8.27
N LYS A 159 7.30 -11.77 -8.87
CA LYS A 159 6.90 -12.05 -10.26
C LYS A 159 5.37 -12.09 -10.45
N GLN A 160 4.65 -12.45 -9.39
CA GLN A 160 3.20 -12.59 -9.38
C GLN A 160 2.54 -11.24 -9.07
N GLU A 161 3.12 -10.47 -8.16
CA GLU A 161 2.50 -9.26 -7.57
C GLU A 161 3.01 -7.96 -8.18
N ILE A 162 4.22 -7.93 -8.76
CA ILE A 162 4.83 -6.71 -9.31
C ILE A 162 4.82 -6.76 -10.84
N VAL A 163 4.45 -5.64 -11.45
CA VAL A 163 4.69 -5.39 -12.88
C VAL A 163 5.98 -4.57 -13.00
N PRO A 164 7.05 -5.05 -13.68
CA PRO A 164 8.27 -4.27 -13.87
C PRO A 164 8.09 -3.20 -14.95
N TYR A 165 8.93 -2.16 -14.92
CA TYR A 165 8.92 -1.09 -15.93
C TYR A 165 8.99 -1.62 -17.37
N ASP A 166 9.89 -2.56 -17.67
CA ASP A 166 10.08 -3.04 -19.05
C ASP A 166 8.78 -3.63 -19.62
N GLN A 167 7.98 -4.30 -18.78
CA GLN A 167 6.68 -4.82 -19.17
C GLN A 167 5.67 -3.68 -19.41
N MET A 168 5.60 -2.70 -18.50
CA MET A 168 4.73 -1.52 -18.68
C MET A 168 5.08 -0.77 -19.97
N PHE A 169 6.37 -0.57 -20.21
CA PHE A 169 6.90 0.13 -21.37
C PHE A 169 6.54 -0.58 -22.68
N GLN A 170 6.78 -1.89 -22.76
CA GLN A 170 6.40 -2.70 -23.94
C GLN A 170 4.89 -2.66 -24.20
N LEU A 171 4.07 -2.73 -23.16
CA LEU A 171 2.60 -2.65 -23.29
C LEU A 171 2.15 -1.29 -23.83
N VAL A 172 2.80 -0.20 -23.44
CA VAL A 172 2.49 1.15 -23.95
C VAL A 172 2.98 1.31 -25.38
N GLN A 173 4.22 0.90 -25.68
CA GLN A 173 4.77 0.98 -27.04
C GLN A 173 3.94 0.21 -28.07
N ASN A 174 3.37 -0.92 -27.67
CA ASN A 174 2.53 -1.76 -28.53
C ASN A 174 1.05 -1.34 -28.53
N ASP A 175 0.68 -0.23 -27.89
CA ASP A 175 -0.71 0.21 -27.70
C ASP A 175 -1.60 -0.91 -27.13
N ALA A 176 -1.04 -1.73 -26.24
CA ALA A 176 -1.64 -2.94 -25.69
C ALA A 176 -2.10 -2.75 -24.23
N LEU A 177 -1.56 -1.77 -23.50
CA LEU A 177 -1.79 -1.59 -22.06
C LEU A 177 -3.29 -1.62 -21.67
N ALA A 178 -4.09 -0.71 -22.21
CA ALA A 178 -5.54 -0.64 -21.92
C ALA A 178 -6.35 -1.77 -22.60
N LYS A 179 -5.80 -2.41 -23.64
CA LYS A 179 -6.44 -3.52 -24.34
C LYS A 179 -6.35 -4.81 -23.52
N GLU A 180 -5.23 -5.01 -22.84
CA GLU A 180 -4.95 -6.23 -22.09
C GLU A 180 -5.19 -6.10 -20.58
N TYR A 181 -5.08 -4.90 -20.01
CA TYR A 181 -5.18 -4.66 -18.57
C TYR A 181 -6.20 -3.58 -18.23
N ASN A 182 -6.82 -3.69 -17.05
CA ASN A 182 -7.36 -2.53 -16.35
C ASN A 182 -6.18 -1.86 -15.64
N VAL A 183 -5.86 -0.59 -15.94
CA VAL A 183 -4.74 0.10 -15.28
C VAL A 183 -5.25 1.31 -14.52
N PHE A 184 -5.02 1.33 -13.21
CA PHE A 184 -5.53 2.36 -12.31
C PHE A 184 -4.41 3.07 -11.56
N ASP A 185 -4.46 4.41 -11.56
CA ASP A 185 -3.53 5.28 -10.86
C ASP A 185 -4.18 5.92 -9.64
N ALA A 186 -3.63 5.65 -8.46
CA ALA A 186 -4.12 6.12 -7.17
C ALA A 186 -3.78 7.59 -6.83
N ARG A 187 -3.06 8.30 -7.70
CA ARG A 187 -2.76 9.73 -7.48
C ARG A 187 -4.03 10.58 -7.56
N ALA A 188 -3.93 11.79 -7.02
CA ALA A 188 -4.99 12.80 -7.18
C ALA A 188 -5.27 13.06 -8.67
N LEU A 189 -6.53 13.32 -9.00
CA LEU A 189 -6.96 13.48 -10.41
C LEU A 189 -6.16 14.57 -11.12
N GLY A 190 -5.92 15.72 -10.50
CA GLY A 190 -5.16 16.80 -11.14
C GLY A 190 -3.70 16.42 -11.44
N ARG A 191 -3.07 15.55 -10.64
CA ARG A 191 -1.73 15.00 -10.94
C ARG A 191 -1.75 14.04 -12.12
N PHE A 192 -2.75 13.17 -12.17
CA PHE A 192 -2.99 12.26 -13.29
C PHE A 192 -3.25 13.03 -14.60
N GLU A 193 -4.07 14.07 -14.55
CA GLU A 193 -4.43 14.89 -15.72
C GLU A 193 -3.31 15.87 -16.13
N GLY A 194 -2.25 15.99 -15.34
CA GLY A 194 -1.15 16.92 -15.61
C GLY A 194 -1.46 18.40 -15.29
N LYS A 195 -2.50 18.65 -14.46
CA LYS A 195 -2.94 20.00 -14.03
C LYS A 195 -2.29 20.44 -12.73
N ASP A 196 -2.03 19.49 -11.83
CA ASP A 196 -1.34 19.73 -10.55
C ASP A 196 0.09 19.16 -10.61
N PRO A 197 1.06 19.76 -9.88
CA PRO A 197 2.42 19.27 -9.86
C PRO A 197 2.56 17.96 -9.07
N GLU A 198 3.59 17.18 -9.41
CA GLU A 198 4.02 16.07 -8.55
C GLU A 198 4.69 16.61 -7.27
N PRO A 199 4.58 15.89 -6.13
CA PRO A 199 5.18 16.32 -4.86
C PRO A 199 6.72 16.29 -4.90
N ARG A 200 7.31 15.58 -5.87
CA ARG A 200 8.76 15.53 -6.10
C ARG A 200 9.14 16.63 -7.09
N PRO A 201 10.01 17.57 -6.72
CA PRO A 201 10.46 18.63 -7.63
C PRO A 201 11.09 18.06 -8.91
N GLY A 202 10.81 18.68 -10.05
CA GLY A 202 11.39 18.32 -11.35
C GLY A 202 10.73 17.14 -12.07
N LEU A 203 9.77 16.45 -11.44
CA LEU A 203 9.02 15.38 -12.11
C LEU A 203 7.80 15.95 -12.83
N PRO A 204 7.58 15.67 -14.13
CA PRO A 204 6.37 16.09 -14.82
C PRO A 204 5.15 15.38 -14.24
N SER A 205 4.01 16.05 -14.23
CA SER A 205 2.70 15.44 -14.00
C SER A 205 2.09 14.94 -15.31
N GLY A 206 0.97 14.23 -15.22
CA GLY A 206 0.43 13.41 -16.31
C GLY A 206 0.31 11.95 -15.88
N HIS A 207 0.10 11.05 -16.84
CA HIS A 207 -0.09 9.63 -16.58
C HIS A 207 0.46 8.76 -17.72
N ILE A 208 0.49 7.46 -17.48
CA ILE A 208 0.88 6.46 -18.48
C ILE A 208 -0.27 6.32 -19.47
N LYS A 209 -0.02 6.46 -20.77
CA LYS A 209 -1.05 6.29 -21.80
C LYS A 209 -1.76 4.93 -21.64
N GLY A 210 -3.09 4.97 -21.55
CA GLY A 210 -3.93 3.80 -21.31
C GLY A 210 -4.23 3.49 -19.83
N ALA A 211 -3.63 4.23 -18.88
CA ALA A 211 -4.04 4.20 -17.48
C ALA A 211 -5.30 5.05 -17.24
N GLN A 212 -5.99 4.78 -16.15
CA GLN A 212 -7.18 5.50 -15.70
C GLN A 212 -6.97 6.00 -14.26
N PRO A 213 -7.50 7.16 -13.86
CA PRO A 213 -7.39 7.67 -12.51
C PRO A 213 -8.34 6.89 -11.62
N LEU A 214 -7.86 6.44 -10.48
CA LEU A 214 -8.69 5.96 -9.38
C LEU A 214 -8.08 6.52 -8.09
N PRO A 215 -8.21 7.83 -7.81
CA PRO A 215 -7.59 8.44 -6.64
C PRO A 215 -7.96 7.64 -5.39
N PHE A 216 -6.97 7.30 -4.56
CA PHE A 216 -7.19 6.37 -3.44
C PHE A 216 -8.28 6.82 -2.45
N THR A 217 -8.57 8.12 -2.40
CA THR A 217 -9.64 8.70 -1.60
C THR A 217 -11.03 8.24 -2.02
N GLU A 218 -11.20 7.77 -3.27
CA GLU A 218 -12.48 7.29 -3.79
C GLU A 218 -12.84 5.89 -3.30
N VAL A 219 -11.86 5.10 -2.85
CA VAL A 219 -12.08 3.73 -2.36
C VAL A 219 -12.16 3.62 -0.84
N LEU A 220 -11.96 4.74 -0.13
CA LEU A 220 -12.05 4.84 1.32
C LEU A 220 -13.29 5.64 1.74
N ASP A 221 -13.73 5.46 2.98
CA ASP A 221 -14.70 6.36 3.60
C ASP A 221 -14.11 7.77 3.75
N SER A 222 -14.89 8.79 3.43
CA SER A 222 -14.41 10.17 3.44
C SER A 222 -14.13 10.69 4.85
N ASN A 223 -14.82 10.16 5.87
CA ASN A 223 -14.74 10.63 7.24
C ASN A 223 -13.59 9.96 8.01
N ASP A 224 -13.57 8.63 8.04
CA ASP A 224 -12.64 7.88 8.89
C ASP A 224 -11.56 7.10 8.13
N LYS A 225 -11.57 7.17 6.79
CA LYS A 225 -10.60 6.52 5.89
C LYS A 225 -10.66 4.99 5.94
N THR A 226 -11.77 4.40 6.38
CA THR A 226 -11.95 2.95 6.36
C THR A 226 -12.20 2.42 4.95
N TYR A 227 -11.79 1.18 4.70
CA TYR A 227 -12.35 0.38 3.61
C TYR A 227 -13.74 -0.12 4.00
N PRO A 228 -14.71 -0.17 3.08
CA PRO A 228 -15.87 -1.05 3.23
C PRO A 228 -15.44 -2.51 3.53
N GLU A 229 -16.00 -3.12 4.58
CA GLU A 229 -15.48 -4.39 5.13
C GLU A 229 -15.93 -5.66 4.40
N ASP A 230 -16.98 -5.59 3.58
CA ASP A 230 -17.48 -6.73 2.81
C ASP A 230 -17.39 -6.48 1.31
N GLU A 231 -17.24 -7.58 0.56
CA GLU A 231 -17.04 -7.60 -0.89
C GLU A 231 -18.14 -6.83 -1.64
N VAL A 232 -19.40 -6.92 -1.19
CA VAL A 232 -20.54 -6.27 -1.84
C VAL A 232 -20.45 -4.76 -1.66
N LYS A 233 -20.22 -4.27 -0.43
CA LYS A 233 -20.08 -2.82 -0.19
C LYS A 233 -18.85 -2.24 -0.90
N MET A 234 -17.75 -2.98 -0.95
CA MET A 234 -16.57 -2.52 -1.69
C MET A 234 -16.84 -2.45 -3.20
N ASN A 235 -17.54 -3.45 -3.75
CA ASN A 235 -17.98 -3.41 -5.14
C ASN A 235 -18.85 -2.19 -5.42
N VAL A 236 -19.85 -1.89 -4.57
CA VAL A 236 -20.69 -0.68 -4.72
C VAL A 236 -19.83 0.59 -4.73
N LYS A 237 -18.90 0.72 -3.77
CA LYS A 237 -17.98 1.87 -3.68
C LYS A 237 -17.13 2.03 -4.94
N LEU A 238 -16.58 0.95 -5.49
CA LEU A 238 -15.79 0.97 -6.72
C LEU A 238 -16.64 1.32 -7.94
N GLN A 239 -17.85 0.78 -8.07
CA GLN A 239 -18.76 1.13 -9.17
C GLN A 239 -19.15 2.61 -9.13
N ASP A 240 -19.35 3.18 -7.94
CA ASP A 240 -19.58 4.62 -7.79
C ASP A 240 -18.37 5.44 -8.22
N ALA A 241 -17.17 5.05 -7.80
CA ALA A 241 -15.93 5.69 -8.22
C ALA A 241 -15.72 5.61 -9.75
N PHE A 242 -15.95 4.44 -10.34
CA PHE A 242 -15.81 4.24 -11.79
C PHE A 242 -16.79 5.11 -12.58
N ARG A 243 -18.07 5.16 -12.17
CA ARG A 243 -19.06 6.06 -12.80
C ARG A 243 -18.67 7.53 -12.66
N LYS A 244 -18.26 7.95 -11.46
CA LYS A 244 -17.85 9.34 -11.18
C LYS A 244 -16.66 9.78 -12.03
N LEU A 245 -15.69 8.89 -12.25
CA LEU A 245 -14.44 9.18 -12.97
C LEU A 245 -14.50 8.85 -14.48
N ASN A 246 -15.65 8.34 -14.94
CA ASN A 246 -15.86 7.82 -16.29
C ASN A 246 -14.81 6.74 -16.66
N ASN A 247 -14.53 5.84 -15.72
CA ASN A 247 -13.62 4.73 -15.93
C ASN A 247 -14.34 3.52 -16.53
N GLN A 248 -13.61 2.78 -17.35
CA GLN A 248 -13.97 1.47 -17.85
C GLN A 248 -13.30 0.39 -17.00
N PHE A 249 -14.04 -0.66 -16.69
CA PHE A 249 -13.53 -1.85 -16.02
C PHE A 249 -14.02 -3.09 -16.73
N ASP A 250 -13.09 -3.93 -17.19
CA ASP A 250 -13.39 -5.23 -17.78
C ASP A 250 -13.01 -6.34 -16.79
N PRO A 251 -13.98 -7.09 -16.23
CA PRO A 251 -13.71 -8.14 -15.25
C PRO A 251 -12.91 -9.31 -15.83
N LYS A 252 -12.76 -9.40 -17.16
CA LYS A 252 -11.95 -10.43 -17.82
C LYS A 252 -10.46 -10.07 -17.91
N LYS A 253 -10.12 -8.79 -17.72
CA LYS A 253 -8.73 -8.33 -17.80
C LYS A 253 -8.06 -8.41 -16.43
N PRO A 254 -6.77 -8.82 -16.35
CA PRO A 254 -5.96 -8.56 -15.18
C PRO A 254 -5.90 -7.06 -14.87
N THR A 255 -5.60 -6.71 -13.62
CA THR A 255 -5.57 -5.31 -13.18
C THR A 255 -4.18 -4.91 -12.72
N ILE A 256 -3.74 -3.71 -13.08
CA ILE A 256 -2.50 -3.09 -12.61
C ILE A 256 -2.89 -1.84 -11.83
N CYS A 257 -2.44 -1.76 -10.59
CA CYS A 257 -2.50 -0.57 -9.77
C CYS A 257 -1.15 0.13 -9.79
N MET A 258 -1.18 1.45 -9.70
CA MET A 258 0.01 2.27 -9.55
C MET A 258 -0.31 3.54 -8.78
N CYS A 259 0.69 4.35 -8.47
CA CYS A 259 0.48 5.72 -8.04
C CYS A 259 1.69 6.60 -8.39
N GLY A 260 2.13 7.45 -7.45
CA GLY A 260 3.41 8.14 -7.53
C GLY A 260 4.61 7.21 -7.35
N THR A 261 4.52 6.30 -6.37
CA THR A 261 5.68 5.60 -5.79
C THR A 261 5.33 4.23 -5.18
N GLY A 262 4.30 3.55 -5.69
CA GLY A 262 3.86 2.24 -5.18
C GLY A 262 3.07 2.24 -3.86
N VAL A 263 3.18 3.28 -3.01
CA VAL A 263 2.53 3.31 -1.68
C VAL A 263 1.01 3.38 -1.79
N THR A 264 0.45 4.48 -2.32
CA THR A 264 -1.01 4.60 -2.45
C THR A 264 -1.63 3.67 -3.51
N GLY A 265 -0.82 3.12 -4.42
CA GLY A 265 -1.24 2.07 -5.34
C GLY A 265 -1.65 0.79 -4.60
N ALA A 266 -1.00 0.47 -3.47
CA ALA A 266 -1.40 -0.63 -2.61
C ALA A 266 -2.79 -0.41 -1.97
N ILE A 267 -3.24 0.84 -1.82
CA ILE A 267 -4.57 1.15 -1.27
C ILE A 267 -5.67 0.70 -2.25
N ILE A 268 -5.56 1.14 -3.51
CA ILE A 268 -6.54 0.76 -4.53
C ILE A 268 -6.43 -0.71 -4.92
N LYS A 269 -5.21 -1.29 -4.88
CA LYS A 269 -5.01 -2.73 -5.03
C LYS A 269 -5.83 -3.50 -3.99
N ASN A 270 -5.70 -3.13 -2.72
CA ASN A 270 -6.44 -3.76 -1.64
C ASN A 270 -7.96 -3.61 -1.81
N ALA A 271 -8.44 -2.42 -2.22
CA ALA A 271 -9.86 -2.22 -2.48
C ALA A 271 -10.40 -3.15 -3.58
N LEU A 272 -9.67 -3.29 -4.69
CA LEU A 272 -10.03 -4.20 -5.79
C LEU A 272 -10.00 -5.66 -5.34
N GLU A 273 -9.03 -6.05 -4.51
CA GLU A 273 -8.95 -7.41 -3.96
C GLU A 273 -10.08 -7.72 -2.97
N ILE A 274 -10.45 -6.76 -2.11
CA ILE A 274 -11.62 -6.87 -1.22
C ILE A 274 -12.90 -7.06 -2.04
N SER A 275 -13.01 -6.38 -3.19
CA SER A 275 -14.17 -6.52 -4.08
C SER A 275 -14.16 -7.78 -4.94
N GLY A 276 -13.22 -8.70 -4.71
CA GLY A 276 -13.12 -9.97 -5.41
C GLY A 276 -12.45 -9.91 -6.77
N VAL A 277 -11.84 -8.79 -7.17
CA VAL A 277 -11.10 -8.70 -8.44
C VAL A 277 -9.85 -9.58 -8.34
N PRO A 278 -9.69 -10.59 -9.22
CA PRO A 278 -8.50 -11.43 -9.20
C PRO A 278 -7.34 -10.76 -9.93
N ASN A 279 -6.12 -11.25 -9.69
CA ASN A 279 -4.91 -10.90 -10.45
C ASN A 279 -4.65 -9.38 -10.51
N VAL A 280 -4.79 -8.71 -9.37
CA VAL A 280 -4.47 -7.30 -9.22
C VAL A 280 -2.99 -7.19 -8.86
N LYS A 281 -2.19 -6.62 -9.75
CA LYS A 281 -0.74 -6.41 -9.55
C LYS A 281 -0.44 -4.95 -9.26
N LEU A 282 0.73 -4.69 -8.70
CA LEU A 282 1.25 -3.34 -8.49
C LEU A 282 2.38 -3.05 -9.49
N TYR A 283 2.26 -1.98 -10.26
CA TYR A 283 3.44 -1.37 -10.89
C TYR A 283 4.19 -0.57 -9.82
N ASP A 284 5.19 -1.20 -9.23
CA ASP A 284 5.83 -0.73 -8.01
C ASP A 284 6.61 0.58 -8.20
N GLY A 285 7.41 0.66 -9.26
CA GLY A 285 8.12 1.90 -9.64
C GLY A 285 7.20 3.06 -9.97
N SER A 286 5.96 2.76 -10.40
CA SER A 286 4.87 3.71 -10.48
C SER A 286 5.24 4.94 -11.34
N TRP A 287 4.57 6.07 -11.14
CA TRP A 287 4.80 7.29 -11.92
C TRP A 287 6.23 7.81 -11.82
N THR A 288 6.88 7.68 -10.66
CA THR A 288 8.25 8.20 -10.49
C THR A 288 9.24 7.45 -11.38
N GLU A 289 9.23 6.11 -11.39
CA GLU A 289 10.08 5.35 -12.32
C GLU A 289 9.71 5.66 -13.77
N TRP A 290 8.41 5.69 -14.08
CA TRP A 290 7.93 5.94 -15.43
C TRP A 290 8.42 7.28 -15.99
N ALA A 291 8.13 8.37 -15.29
CA ALA A 291 8.46 9.72 -15.74
C ALA A 291 9.98 9.97 -15.78
N LEU A 292 10.75 9.40 -14.86
CA LEU A 292 12.22 9.51 -14.91
C LEU A 292 12.83 8.76 -16.11
N LYS A 293 12.31 7.57 -16.44
CA LYS A 293 12.80 6.80 -17.59
C LYS A 293 12.26 7.30 -18.93
N ALA A 294 11.05 7.87 -18.95
CA ALA A 294 10.50 8.52 -20.15
C ALA A 294 11.30 9.76 -20.55
N GLY A 295 11.87 10.48 -19.58
CA GLY A 295 12.63 11.70 -19.83
C GLY A 295 11.78 12.74 -20.55
N ASP A 296 12.27 13.26 -21.68
CA ASP A 296 11.58 14.27 -22.49
C ASP A 296 10.63 13.66 -23.55
N ASP A 297 10.48 12.33 -23.59
CA ASP A 297 9.58 11.67 -24.54
C ASP A 297 8.12 11.88 -24.13
N SER A 298 7.54 12.97 -24.62
CA SER A 298 6.13 13.31 -24.38
C SER A 298 5.14 12.27 -24.92
N SER A 299 5.56 11.34 -25.80
CA SER A 299 4.67 10.26 -26.27
C SER A 299 4.35 9.22 -25.18
N LEU A 300 5.17 9.17 -24.12
CA LEU A 300 5.00 8.27 -22.98
C LEU A 300 4.24 8.92 -21.81
N ILE A 301 4.04 10.25 -21.84
CA ILE A 301 3.39 11.03 -20.79
C ILE A 301 2.09 11.61 -21.34
N ALA A 302 0.98 10.93 -21.06
CA ALA A 302 -0.36 11.41 -21.39
C ALA A 302 -0.82 12.48 -20.39
N LYS A 303 -1.72 13.35 -20.83
CA LYS A 303 -2.35 14.39 -20.01
C LYS A 303 -3.86 14.33 -20.17
N ASN A 304 -4.57 15.07 -19.32
CA ASN A 304 -6.03 15.04 -19.27
C ASN A 304 -6.52 13.58 -19.14
N ARG A 305 -7.30 13.11 -20.12
CA ARG A 305 -7.86 11.76 -20.17
C ARG A 305 -7.52 11.04 -21.49
N GLU A 306 -6.40 11.42 -22.12
CA GLU A 306 -5.90 10.86 -23.39
C GLU A 306 -5.26 9.47 -23.26
#